data_AF-A0A2D4NJF7-F1
#
_entry.id   AF-A0A2D4NJF7-F1
#
_cell.length_a   1.000
_cell.length_b   1.000
_cell.length_c   1.000
_cell.angle_alpha   90.00
_cell.angle_beta   90.00
_cell.angle_gamma   90.00
#
_symmetry.space_group_name_H-M   'P 1'
#
loop_
_entity.id
_entity.type
_entity.pdbx_description
1 polymer ?
#
loop_
_entity_poly.entity_id
_entity_poly.type
_entity_poly.pdbx_seq_one_letter_code
_entity_poly.pdbx_strand_id
1 'polypeptide(L)'
;MGAATKLVFAVFLISCSSGAILGRSETQECIFYNANWENDKTNRSGIELCYGDKDKRRHCFATWKNISGSIEIVKKGCWLDDINCYDRTDCIEKKDSPEVFFCCCEGNMCNEHFFYFPEMEVTQPTSNPMPTKPPLFSTLLYSLGPIMGIAVIVLFSFWMYRHHKLAYPPVLVPTQDPGPPPPSPLMGLKPLQLLEIRARGRFGCVWKAQLLNEYVAVKIFPVQVYKQSNMVL
;
A
#
# COMPACT_ATOMS: atom_id res chain seq x y z
N MET A 1 -6.92 -36.00 -18.81
CA MET A 1 -6.49 -35.21 -17.62
C MET A 1 -7.11 -35.86 -16.39
N GLY A 2 -6.75 -37.08 -15.97
CA GLY A 2 -5.44 -37.53 -15.50
C GLY A 2 -5.52 -37.69 -13.99
N ALA A 3 -5.96 -38.85 -13.48
CA ALA A 3 -6.14 -39.13 -12.04
C ALA A 3 -4.85 -38.88 -11.21
N ALA A 4 -3.69 -38.98 -11.87
CA ALA A 4 -2.39 -38.60 -11.31
C ALA A 4 -2.32 -37.12 -10.88
N THR A 5 -2.96 -36.20 -11.59
CA THR A 5 -3.00 -34.77 -11.24
C THR A 5 -3.77 -34.56 -9.93
N LYS A 6 -4.85 -35.32 -9.69
CA LYS A 6 -5.62 -35.21 -8.43
C LYS A 6 -4.86 -35.76 -7.21
N LEU A 7 -4.06 -36.81 -7.41
CA LEU A 7 -3.21 -37.39 -6.36
C LEU A 7 -2.05 -36.47 -5.97
N VAL A 8 -1.41 -35.83 -6.94
CA VAL A 8 -0.31 -34.87 -6.68
C VAL A 8 -0.84 -33.65 -5.92
N PHE A 9 -2.01 -33.12 -6.27
CA PHE A 9 -2.63 -32.02 -5.54
C PHE A 9 -3.01 -32.41 -4.10
N ALA A 10 -3.52 -33.63 -3.87
CA ALA A 10 -3.85 -34.10 -2.53
C ALA A 10 -2.61 -34.27 -1.63
N VAL A 11 -1.51 -34.82 -2.19
CA VAL A 11 -0.25 -35.00 -1.44
C VAL A 11 0.42 -33.65 -1.13
N PHE A 12 0.35 -32.67 -2.04
CA PHE A 12 0.83 -31.30 -1.79
C PHE A 12 0.04 -30.59 -0.68
N LEU A 13 -1.29 -30.76 -0.64
CA LEU A 13 -2.13 -30.16 0.40
C LEU A 13 -1.89 -30.79 1.78
N ILE A 14 -1.63 -32.09 1.85
CA ILE A 14 -1.30 -32.79 3.11
C ILE A 14 0.10 -32.38 3.59
N SER A 15 1.08 -32.26 2.68
CA SER A 15 2.44 -31.86 3.03
C SER A 15 2.57 -30.39 3.48
N CYS A 16 1.69 -29.50 3.03
CA CYS A 16 1.65 -28.10 3.50
C CYS A 16 0.97 -27.93 4.87
N SER A 17 0.21 -28.93 5.33
CA SER A 17 -0.54 -28.85 6.59
C SER A 17 0.27 -29.30 7.81
N SER A 18 1.34 -30.07 7.59
CA SER A 18 2.18 -30.60 8.68
C SER A 18 3.22 -29.62 9.22
N GLY A 19 3.39 -28.45 8.58
CA GLY A 19 4.39 -27.45 8.98
C GLY A 19 3.93 -26.42 10.01
N ALA A 20 2.68 -26.46 10.46
CA ALA A 20 2.06 -25.39 11.25
C ALA A 20 1.83 -25.71 12.75
N ILE A 21 2.39 -26.81 13.28
CA ILE A 21 2.28 -27.14 14.71
C ILE A 21 3.67 -27.21 15.34
N LEU A 22 4.44 -26.13 15.22
CA LEU A 22 5.27 -25.74 16.36
C LEU A 22 4.40 -24.74 17.13
N GLY A 23 3.80 -25.20 18.24
CA GLY A 23 2.98 -24.35 19.10
C GLY A 23 3.77 -23.09 19.43
N ARG A 24 3.26 -21.93 18.98
CA ARG A 24 3.79 -20.64 19.35
C ARG A 24 3.69 -20.53 20.87
N SER A 25 4.83 -20.64 21.55
CA SER A 25 4.89 -20.60 23.01
C SER A 25 4.62 -19.17 23.47
N GLU A 26 3.39 -18.88 23.87
CA GLU A 26 3.02 -17.58 24.41
C GLU A 26 3.64 -17.42 25.81
N THR A 27 4.41 -16.35 26.02
CA THR A 27 5.03 -16.05 27.32
C THR A 27 3.98 -15.55 28.31
N GLN A 28 3.67 -16.36 29.32
CA GLN A 28 2.70 -16.06 30.37
C GLN A 28 3.37 -15.73 31.71
N GLU A 29 4.54 -16.31 31.97
CA GLU A 29 5.26 -16.14 33.24
C GLU A 29 6.77 -16.05 33.04
N CYS A 30 7.42 -15.24 33.87
CA CYS A 30 8.87 -15.01 33.83
C CYS A 30 9.48 -15.10 35.23
N ILE A 31 10.77 -15.43 35.30
CA ILE A 31 11.52 -15.30 36.55
C ILE A 31 11.60 -13.82 36.92
N PHE A 32 11.21 -13.50 38.14
CA PHE A 32 11.29 -12.16 38.70
C PHE A 32 12.52 -12.06 39.61
N TYR A 33 13.26 -10.97 39.46
CA TYR A 33 14.33 -10.62 40.38
C TYR A 33 14.50 -9.10 40.43
N ASN A 34 14.72 -8.55 41.62
CA ASN A 34 15.06 -7.15 41.79
C ASN A 34 16.19 -6.98 42.81
N ALA A 35 17.35 -6.48 42.37
CA ALA A 35 18.46 -6.16 43.27
C ALA A 35 18.10 -5.01 44.24
N ASN A 36 17.28 -4.06 43.80
CA ASN A 36 16.90 -2.86 44.55
C ASN A 36 15.56 -3.03 45.30
N TRP A 37 15.22 -4.27 45.70
CA TRP A 37 13.91 -4.64 46.19
C TRP A 37 13.45 -3.87 47.44
N GLU A 38 14.37 -3.53 48.35
CA GLU A 38 14.06 -2.76 49.58
C GLU A 38 13.57 -1.34 49.26
N ASN A 39 14.29 -0.65 48.36
CA ASN A 39 13.95 0.71 47.94
C ASN A 39 12.71 0.72 47.05
N ASP A 40 12.61 -0.24 46.13
CA ASP A 40 11.47 -0.38 45.21
C ASP A 40 10.22 -0.96 45.92
N LYS A 41 10.35 -1.43 47.18
CA LYS A 41 9.31 -2.13 47.97
C LYS A 41 8.68 -3.31 47.21
N THR A 42 9.53 -4.10 46.58
CA THR A 42 9.13 -5.29 45.80
C THR A 42 9.66 -6.56 46.46
N ASN A 43 9.26 -7.73 45.96
CA ASN A 43 9.91 -8.98 46.34
C ASN A 43 11.34 -9.01 45.78
N ARG A 44 12.25 -9.72 46.44
CA ARG A 44 13.61 -9.89 45.92
C ARG A 44 13.65 -10.82 44.70
N SER A 45 12.91 -11.91 44.77
CA SER A 45 12.81 -12.93 43.73
C SER A 45 11.42 -13.55 43.72
N GLY A 46 11.05 -14.17 42.60
CA GLY A 46 9.77 -14.87 42.47
C GLY A 46 9.46 -15.19 41.02
N ILE A 47 8.18 -15.38 40.74
CA ILE A 47 7.63 -15.53 39.40
C ILE A 47 6.72 -14.32 39.14
N GLU A 48 6.91 -13.66 38.00
CA GLU A 48 6.06 -12.56 37.54
C GLU A 48 5.12 -13.08 36.45
N LEU A 49 3.83 -12.80 36.62
CA LEU A 49 2.80 -13.08 35.62
C LEU A 49 2.76 -11.93 34.61
N CYS A 50 2.95 -12.25 33.34
CA CYS A 50 2.99 -11.27 32.25
C CYS A 50 1.57 -11.01 31.72
N TYR A 51 0.94 -9.92 32.18
CA TYR A 51 -0.36 -9.50 31.67
C TYR A 51 -0.23 -8.92 30.26
N GLY A 52 -0.83 -9.54 29.25
CA GLY A 52 -0.83 -9.06 27.85
C GLY A 52 -2.23 -8.88 27.27
N ASP A 53 -2.36 -7.94 26.33
CA ASP A 53 -3.49 -7.91 25.40
C ASP A 53 -3.32 -9.06 24.40
N LYS A 54 -4.42 -9.64 23.91
CA LYS A 54 -4.38 -10.76 22.94
C LYS A 54 -3.60 -10.47 21.66
N ASP A 55 -3.42 -9.19 21.33
CA ASP A 55 -2.75 -8.73 20.11
C ASP A 55 -1.28 -8.33 20.34
N LYS A 56 -0.78 -8.36 21.58
CA LYS A 56 0.60 -7.94 21.93
C LYS A 56 1.41 -9.12 22.45
N ARG A 57 2.59 -9.32 21.88
CA ARG A 57 3.52 -10.35 22.35
C ARG A 57 4.11 -9.96 23.71
N ARG A 58 4.44 -10.97 24.50
CA ARG A 58 5.14 -10.83 25.77
C ARG A 58 6.42 -11.63 25.73
N HIS A 59 7.40 -11.11 26.44
CA HIS A 59 8.75 -11.68 26.53
C HIS A 59 9.20 -11.69 27.98
N CYS A 60 10.24 -12.44 28.29
CA CYS A 60 10.99 -12.27 29.53
C CYS A 60 12.28 -11.51 29.26
N PHE A 61 12.85 -10.88 30.28
CA PHE A 61 14.17 -10.28 30.21
C PHE A 61 15.04 -10.62 31.41
N ALA A 62 16.35 -10.49 31.23
CA ALA A 62 17.34 -10.45 32.30
C ALA A 62 18.35 -9.34 32.04
N THR A 63 18.76 -8.65 33.11
CA THR A 63 19.83 -7.66 33.06
C THR A 63 20.79 -7.82 34.23
N TRP A 64 22.09 -7.71 33.94
CA TRP A 64 23.16 -7.93 34.90
C TRP A 64 24.37 -7.05 34.60
N LYS A 65 25.25 -6.93 35.58
CA LYS A 65 26.57 -6.32 35.44
C LYS A 65 27.63 -7.40 35.54
N ASN A 66 28.75 -7.17 34.86
CA ASN A 66 29.94 -8.00 35.00
C ASN A 66 31.06 -7.13 35.60
N ILE A 67 31.29 -7.28 36.91
CA ILE A 67 32.32 -6.54 37.63
C ILE A 67 33.54 -7.45 37.77
N SER A 68 34.54 -7.26 36.91
CA SER A 68 35.79 -8.02 36.93
C SER A 68 35.62 -9.55 36.90
N GLY A 69 34.61 -10.05 36.16
CA GLY A 69 34.28 -11.47 36.06
C GLY A 69 33.20 -11.95 37.02
N SER A 70 32.80 -11.13 38.00
CA SER A 70 31.67 -11.42 38.88
C SER A 70 30.36 -10.94 38.27
N ILE A 71 29.39 -11.85 38.16
CA ILE A 71 28.06 -11.55 37.62
C ILE A 71 27.15 -11.06 38.74
N GLU A 72 26.65 -9.83 38.59
CA GLU A 72 25.66 -9.24 39.50
C GLU A 72 24.35 -9.03 38.75
N ILE A 73 23.34 -9.85 39.06
CA ILE A 73 22.00 -9.69 38.47
C ILE A 73 21.38 -8.39 39.00
N VAL A 74 20.88 -7.55 38.09
CA VAL A 74 20.25 -6.27 38.42
C VAL A 74 18.73 -6.47 38.49
N LYS A 75 18.10 -6.96 37.40
CA LYS A 75 16.66 -7.24 37.33
C LYS A 75 16.35 -8.41 36.39
N LYS A 76 15.24 -9.10 36.66
CA LYS A 76 14.58 -10.06 35.76
C LYS A 76 13.07 -9.87 35.85
N GLY A 77 12.35 -10.13 34.76
CA GLY A 77 10.89 -10.07 34.76
C GLY A 77 10.27 -10.14 33.37
N CYS A 78 9.04 -9.66 33.28
CA CYS A 78 8.28 -9.52 32.04
C CYS A 78 8.76 -8.31 31.22
N TRP A 79 8.76 -8.49 29.90
CA TRP A 79 9.12 -7.48 28.92
C TRP A 79 7.97 -7.26 27.94
N LEU A 80 7.85 -6.01 27.47
CA LEU A 80 6.83 -5.60 26.52
C LEU A 80 7.13 -6.16 25.12
N ASP A 81 6.16 -6.05 24.23
CA ASP A 81 6.27 -6.46 22.83
C ASP A 81 7.45 -5.73 22.14
N ASP A 82 8.52 -6.47 21.85
CA ASP A 82 9.76 -5.95 21.27
C ASP A 82 10.25 -6.92 20.18
N ILE A 83 10.39 -6.39 18.96
CA ILE A 83 10.82 -7.17 17.78
C ILE A 83 12.20 -7.81 17.96
N ASN A 84 13.04 -7.25 18.83
CA ASN A 84 14.35 -7.82 19.14
C ASN A 84 14.25 -9.17 19.84
N CYS A 85 13.14 -9.44 20.53
CA CYS A 85 12.91 -10.63 21.34
C CYS A 85 12.13 -11.73 20.60
N TYR A 86 11.67 -11.46 19.37
CA TYR A 86 10.80 -12.36 18.63
C TYR A 86 11.51 -13.67 18.29
N ASP A 87 10.80 -14.77 18.54
CA ASP A 87 11.22 -16.13 18.19
C ASP A 87 12.59 -16.51 18.80
N ARG A 88 12.99 -15.85 19.90
CA ARG A 88 14.20 -16.16 20.67
C ARG A 88 13.83 -16.98 21.90
N THR A 89 14.21 -18.25 21.94
CA THR A 89 13.95 -19.11 23.10
C THR A 89 14.97 -18.88 24.23
N ASP A 90 16.22 -18.59 23.87
CA ASP A 90 17.31 -18.41 24.83
C ASP A 90 17.59 -16.92 25.09
N CYS A 91 17.79 -16.56 26.36
CA CYS A 91 18.15 -15.19 26.75
C CYS A 91 19.66 -14.97 26.55
N ILE A 92 20.04 -14.34 25.43
CA ILE A 92 21.45 -14.14 25.04
C ILE A 92 21.76 -12.67 24.79
N GLU A 93 22.78 -12.14 25.46
CA GLU A 93 23.42 -10.86 25.15
C GLU A 93 24.53 -11.07 24.11
N LYS A 94 24.51 -10.26 23.06
CA LYS A 94 25.43 -10.34 21.91
C LYS A 94 26.31 -9.10 21.74
N LYS A 95 25.95 -7.99 22.39
CA LYS A 95 26.70 -6.75 22.32
C LYS A 95 28.07 -6.95 22.95
N ASP A 96 29.12 -6.48 22.29
CA ASP A 96 30.48 -6.58 22.82
C ASP A 96 30.68 -5.63 24.02
N SER A 97 31.10 -6.20 25.15
CA SER A 97 31.50 -5.51 26.38
C SER A 97 30.61 -4.33 26.87
N PRO A 98 29.27 -4.51 26.98
CA PRO A 98 28.39 -3.46 27.49
C PRO A 98 28.62 -3.19 28.98
N GLU A 99 28.40 -1.95 29.43
CA GLU A 99 28.43 -1.59 30.85
C GLU A 99 27.35 -2.34 31.66
N VAL A 100 26.16 -2.49 31.04
CA VAL A 100 25.03 -3.24 31.58
C VAL A 100 24.56 -4.20 30.50
N PHE A 101 24.57 -5.49 30.81
CA PHE A 101 24.16 -6.56 29.91
C PHE A 101 22.64 -6.71 29.95
N PHE A 102 22.05 -7.02 28.79
CA PHE A 102 20.61 -7.21 28.65
C PHE A 102 20.30 -8.32 27.65
N CYS A 103 19.33 -9.17 27.99
CA CYS A 103 18.75 -10.10 27.03
C CYS A 103 17.25 -10.21 27.22
N CYS A 104 16.56 -10.61 26.16
CA CYS A 104 15.15 -10.96 26.18
C CYS A 104 14.87 -12.22 25.36
N CYS A 105 13.80 -12.92 25.72
CA CYS A 105 13.41 -14.21 25.15
C CYS A 105 11.89 -14.39 25.20
N GLU A 106 11.38 -15.36 24.44
CA GLU A 106 9.98 -15.75 24.31
C GLU A 106 9.82 -17.19 24.82
N GLY A 107 8.85 -17.40 25.69
CA GLY A 107 8.58 -18.67 26.38
C GLY A 107 8.56 -18.52 27.90
N ASN A 108 7.78 -19.35 28.58
CA ASN A 108 7.65 -19.32 30.03
C ASN A 108 9.00 -19.57 30.70
N MET A 109 9.34 -18.70 31.66
CA MET A 109 10.57 -18.76 32.45
C MET A 109 11.87 -18.81 31.63
N CYS A 110 11.86 -18.38 30.36
CA CYS A 110 13.04 -18.44 29.49
C CYS A 110 14.24 -17.61 30.00
N ASN A 111 13.99 -16.64 30.88
CA ASN A 111 15.00 -15.80 31.52
C ASN A 111 15.61 -16.41 32.81
N GLU A 112 15.31 -17.68 33.13
CA GLU A 112 15.97 -18.41 34.21
C GLU A 112 17.48 -18.48 33.97
N HIS A 113 17.86 -18.89 32.77
CA HIS A 113 19.23 -18.90 32.30
C HIS A 113 19.48 -17.75 31.31
N PHE A 114 20.65 -17.13 31.43
CA PHE A 114 21.10 -16.09 30.52
C PHE A 114 22.55 -16.31 30.14
N PHE A 115 22.89 -15.96 28.90
CA PHE A 115 24.21 -16.21 28.33
C PHE A 115 24.78 -14.96 27.68
N TYR A 116 26.11 -14.93 27.56
CA TYR A 116 26.85 -13.87 26.88
C TYR A 116 27.70 -14.49 25.78
N PHE A 117 27.37 -14.16 24.52
CA PHE A 117 28.09 -14.60 23.34
C PHE A 117 28.33 -13.39 22.44
N PRO A 118 29.42 -12.62 22.65
CA PRO A 118 29.68 -11.44 21.85
C PRO A 118 29.82 -11.84 20.39
N GLU A 119 29.07 -11.16 19.53
CA GLU A 119 29.22 -11.33 18.09
C GLU A 119 30.54 -10.64 17.71
N MET A 120 31.59 -11.43 17.48
CA MET A 120 32.88 -10.90 17.04
C MET A 120 32.66 -10.20 15.70
N GLU A 121 32.63 -8.87 15.71
CA GLU A 121 32.76 -8.08 14.50
C GLU A 121 34.16 -8.35 13.93
N VAL A 122 34.27 -9.36 13.07
CA VAL A 122 35.43 -9.51 12.20
C VAL A 122 35.49 -8.24 11.37
N THR A 123 36.35 -7.31 11.77
CA THR A 123 36.67 -6.10 11.02
C THR A 123 37.45 -6.54 9.78
N GLN A 124 36.74 -7.05 8.78
CA GLN A 124 37.27 -7.11 7.43
C GLN A 124 37.15 -5.69 6.88
N PRO A 125 38.22 -5.06 6.36
CA PRO A 125 38.12 -3.78 5.67
C PRO A 125 37.44 -4.06 4.32
N THR A 126 36.14 -4.21 4.34
CA THR A 126 35.32 -4.24 3.14
C THR A 126 34.05 -3.51 3.51
N SER A 127 33.94 -2.30 3.00
CA SER A 127 32.73 -1.50 2.94
C SER A 127 31.52 -2.36 2.56
N ASN A 128 30.80 -2.91 3.53
CA ASN A 128 29.53 -3.59 3.33
C ASN A 128 28.67 -3.33 4.58
N PRO A 129 27.51 -2.68 4.46
CA PRO A 129 26.60 -2.47 5.58
C PRO A 129 26.01 -3.80 6.06
N MET A 130 25.80 -3.90 7.37
CA MET A 130 25.02 -4.90 8.12
C MET A 130 24.08 -5.79 7.28
N PRO A 131 24.02 -7.12 7.54
CA PRO A 131 22.96 -7.96 7.03
C PRO A 131 21.65 -7.64 7.76
N THR A 132 21.00 -6.54 7.35
CA THR A 132 19.56 -6.38 7.52
C THR A 132 18.92 -7.56 6.82
N LYS A 133 18.05 -8.30 7.53
CA LYS A 133 17.24 -9.42 7.00
C LYS A 133 16.89 -9.16 5.52
N PRO A 134 17.07 -10.14 4.61
CA PRO A 134 16.96 -9.90 3.18
C PRO A 134 15.67 -9.12 2.91
N PRO A 135 15.73 -7.99 2.20
CA PRO A 135 14.64 -7.03 2.10
C PRO A 135 13.55 -7.57 1.17
N LEU A 136 13.16 -8.84 1.28
CA LEU A 136 12.08 -9.41 0.48
C LEU A 136 10.82 -8.57 0.64
N PHE A 137 10.52 -8.10 1.86
CA PHE A 137 9.37 -7.23 2.09
C PHE A 137 9.50 -5.85 1.43
N SER A 138 10.65 -5.19 1.54
CA SER A 138 10.87 -3.89 0.87
C SER A 138 10.96 -4.03 -0.64
N THR A 139 11.63 -5.05 -1.17
CA THR A 139 11.68 -5.38 -2.60
C THR A 139 10.30 -5.73 -3.14
N LEU A 140 9.48 -6.48 -2.39
CA LEU A 140 8.08 -6.73 -2.73
C LEU A 140 7.27 -5.44 -2.72
N LEU A 141 7.45 -4.58 -1.71
CA LEU A 141 6.74 -3.31 -1.62
C LEU A 141 7.11 -2.36 -2.77
N TYR A 142 8.40 -2.25 -3.10
CA TYR A 142 8.90 -1.40 -4.18
C TYR A 142 8.64 -1.97 -5.58
N SER A 143 8.41 -3.28 -5.74
CA SER A 143 8.05 -3.88 -7.03
C SER A 143 6.54 -3.99 -7.23
N LEU A 144 5.80 -4.50 -6.24
CA LEU A 144 4.35 -4.66 -6.31
C LEU A 144 3.61 -3.34 -6.15
N GLY A 145 4.11 -2.42 -5.32
CA GLY A 145 3.53 -1.09 -5.11
C GLY A 145 3.32 -0.31 -6.41
N PRO A 146 4.35 -0.07 -7.25
CA PRO A 146 4.18 0.65 -8.50
C PRO A 146 3.33 -0.14 -9.52
N ILE A 147 3.41 -1.47 -9.56
CA ILE A 147 2.58 -2.29 -10.45
C ILE A 147 1.09 -2.13 -10.09
N MET A 148 0.76 -2.20 -8.80
CA MET A 148 -0.61 -2.00 -8.31
C MET A 148 -1.08 -0.57 -8.56
N GLY A 149 -0.21 0.43 -8.37
CA GLY A 149 -0.50 1.83 -8.68
C GLY A 149 -0.83 2.04 -10.17
N ILE A 150 -0.02 1.49 -11.07
CA ILE A 150 -0.27 1.56 -12.52
C ILE A 150 -1.58 0.87 -12.88
N ALA A 151 -1.85 -0.31 -12.30
CA ALA A 151 -3.10 -1.03 -12.54
C ALA A 151 -4.33 -0.21 -12.12
N VAL A 152 -4.29 0.46 -10.96
CA VAL A 152 -5.37 1.35 -10.51
C VAL A 152 -5.55 2.54 -11.47
N ILE A 153 -4.47 3.15 -11.96
CA ILE A 153 -4.55 4.26 -12.92
C ILE A 153 -5.15 3.80 -14.26
N VAL A 154 -4.77 2.64 -14.76
CA VAL A 154 -5.33 2.07 -16.00
C VAL A 154 -6.82 1.73 -15.82
N LEU A 155 -7.20 1.15 -14.69
CA LEU A 155 -8.61 0.84 -14.40
C LEU A 155 -9.43 2.13 -14.24
N PHE A 156 -8.91 3.14 -13.55
CA PHE A 156 -9.57 4.42 -13.37
C PHE A 156 -9.72 5.17 -14.70
N SER A 157 -8.67 5.22 -15.53
CA SER A 157 -8.74 5.84 -16.85
C SER A 157 -9.70 5.10 -17.79
N PHE A 158 -9.73 3.76 -17.75
CA PHE A 158 -10.71 2.97 -18.50
C PHE A 158 -12.14 3.19 -18.00
N TRP A 159 -12.33 3.24 -16.68
CA TRP A 159 -13.63 3.51 -16.07
C TRP A 159 -14.12 4.91 -16.44
N MET A 160 -13.27 5.93 -16.33
CA MET A 160 -13.54 7.29 -16.78
C MET A 160 -13.86 7.32 -18.28
N TYR A 161 -13.07 6.64 -19.12
CA TYR A 161 -13.31 6.57 -20.56
C TYR A 161 -14.67 5.93 -20.89
N ARG A 162 -15.01 4.82 -20.22
CA ARG A 162 -16.32 4.16 -20.32
C ARG A 162 -17.44 5.07 -19.87
N HIS A 163 -17.28 5.72 -18.71
CA HIS A 163 -18.29 6.59 -18.13
C HIS A 163 -18.51 7.85 -18.96
N HIS A 164 -17.45 8.45 -19.51
CA HIS A 164 -17.55 9.56 -20.46
C HIS A 164 -18.18 9.14 -21.79
N LYS A 165 -17.90 7.93 -22.29
CA LYS A 165 -18.59 7.41 -23.49
C LYS A 165 -20.06 7.04 -23.26
N LEU A 166 -20.47 6.82 -22.00
CA LEU A 166 -21.88 6.65 -21.64
C LEU A 166 -22.57 7.99 -21.33
N ALA A 167 -21.82 9.01 -20.90
CA ALA A 167 -22.32 10.36 -20.64
C ALA A 167 -22.39 11.25 -21.89
N TYR A 168 -21.69 10.89 -22.97
CA TYR A 168 -21.90 11.44 -24.31
C TYR A 168 -22.51 10.36 -25.20
N PRO A 169 -23.84 10.17 -25.19
CA PRO A 169 -24.48 9.64 -26.39
C PRO A 169 -23.99 10.51 -27.56
N PRO A 170 -23.60 9.94 -28.71
CA PRO A 170 -23.57 10.74 -29.92
C PRO A 170 -24.96 11.34 -30.01
N VAL A 171 -25.05 12.67 -29.88
CA VAL A 171 -26.27 13.37 -30.27
C VAL A 171 -26.39 13.07 -31.76
N LEU A 172 -27.15 12.01 -32.00
CA LEU A 172 -27.72 11.66 -33.28
C LEU A 172 -28.28 12.98 -33.79
N VAL A 173 -27.71 13.43 -34.90
CA VAL A 173 -28.41 14.33 -35.83
C VAL A 173 -29.85 13.85 -35.86
N PRO A 174 -30.84 14.68 -35.47
CA PRO A 174 -32.23 14.29 -35.53
C PRO A 174 -32.57 13.92 -36.98
N THR A 175 -32.60 12.62 -37.25
CA THR A 175 -33.27 12.07 -38.41
C THR A 175 -34.69 11.86 -37.92
N GLN A 176 -35.45 12.94 -37.81
CA GLN A 176 -36.85 12.89 -37.47
C GLN A 176 -37.63 13.35 -38.70
N ASP A 177 -38.33 12.38 -39.29
CA ASP A 177 -39.42 12.55 -40.23
C ASP A 177 -40.43 13.63 -39.76
N PRO A 178 -41.12 14.31 -40.70
CA PRO A 178 -41.72 15.62 -40.47
C PRO A 178 -42.98 15.55 -39.61
N GLY A 179 -42.82 15.79 -38.30
CA GLY A 179 -43.92 16.18 -37.44
C GLY A 179 -44.22 17.68 -37.61
N PRO A 180 -45.50 18.11 -37.52
CA PRO A 180 -45.87 19.50 -37.74
C PRO A 180 -45.18 20.41 -36.70
N PRO A 181 -44.62 21.55 -37.15
CA PRO A 181 -43.85 22.42 -36.25
C PRO A 181 -44.78 23.03 -35.20
N PRO A 182 -44.30 23.20 -33.95
CA PRO A 182 -44.99 24.03 -32.96
C PRO A 182 -45.07 25.48 -33.45
N PRO A 183 -46.13 26.23 -33.10
CA PRO A 183 -46.33 27.59 -33.60
C PRO A 183 -45.17 28.48 -33.18
N SER A 184 -44.47 29.03 -34.18
CA SER A 184 -43.35 29.94 -33.96
C SER A 184 -43.85 31.23 -33.30
N PRO A 185 -43.13 31.79 -32.31
CA PRO A 185 -43.41 33.14 -31.86
C PRO A 185 -43.12 34.11 -33.02
N LEU A 186 -44.14 34.90 -33.39
CA LEU A 186 -44.05 35.97 -34.37
C LEU A 186 -43.15 37.10 -33.83
N MET A 187 -41.82 36.90 -33.89
CA MET A 187 -40.86 38.00 -33.87
C MET A 187 -40.38 38.22 -35.31
N GLY A 188 -40.78 39.37 -35.85
CA GLY A 188 -40.65 39.73 -37.26
C GLY A 188 -39.30 39.40 -37.87
N LEU A 189 -39.35 38.74 -39.04
CA LEU A 189 -38.23 38.55 -39.96
C LEU A 189 -37.63 39.92 -40.35
N LYS A 190 -36.67 40.41 -39.57
CA LYS A 190 -35.77 41.48 -39.99
C LYS A 190 -34.50 40.83 -40.55
N PRO A 191 -34.14 41.06 -41.81
CA PRO A 191 -33.05 40.33 -42.44
C PRO A 191 -31.72 40.67 -41.79
N LEU A 192 -30.95 39.65 -41.44
CA LEU A 192 -29.57 39.76 -40.99
C LEU A 192 -28.75 40.36 -42.14
N GLN A 193 -28.24 41.58 -41.97
CA GLN A 193 -27.52 42.30 -43.02
C GLN A 193 -26.02 42.03 -42.88
N LEU A 194 -25.44 41.31 -43.83
CA LEU A 194 -24.00 41.09 -43.92
C LEU A 194 -23.33 42.41 -44.34
N LEU A 195 -22.39 42.92 -43.54
CA LEU A 195 -21.72 44.19 -43.80
C LEU A 195 -20.37 43.96 -44.49
N GLU A 196 -19.44 43.30 -43.80
CA GLU A 196 -18.07 43.13 -44.28
C GLU A 196 -17.46 41.81 -43.79
N ILE A 197 -16.54 41.26 -44.59
CA ILE A 197 -15.76 40.09 -44.19
C ILE A 197 -14.64 40.56 -43.24
N ARG A 198 -14.60 40.00 -42.03
CA ARG A 198 -13.55 40.27 -41.04
C ARG A 198 -12.40 39.27 -41.12
N ALA A 199 -12.69 38.03 -41.48
CA ALA A 199 -11.68 36.99 -41.65
C ALA A 199 -12.14 35.93 -42.66
N ARG A 200 -11.21 35.41 -43.47
CA ARG A 200 -11.45 34.27 -44.36
C ARG A 200 -10.34 33.25 -44.14
N GLY A 201 -10.72 32.02 -43.83
CA GLY A 201 -9.80 30.91 -43.66
C GLY A 201 -10.30 29.63 -44.31
N ARG A 202 -9.49 28.58 -44.25
CA ARG A 202 -9.83 27.24 -44.79
C ARG A 202 -11.10 26.63 -44.19
N PHE A 203 -11.51 27.08 -43.00
CA PHE A 203 -12.69 26.60 -42.28
C PHE A 203 -13.92 27.52 -42.41
N GLY A 204 -13.91 28.46 -43.37
CA GLY A 204 -15.02 29.38 -43.63
C GLY A 204 -14.63 30.86 -43.55
N CYS A 205 -15.62 31.73 -43.72
CA CYS A 205 -15.47 33.18 -43.58
C CYS A 205 -16.30 33.71 -42.41
N VAL A 206 -15.74 34.64 -41.67
CA VAL A 206 -16.40 35.36 -40.59
C VAL A 206 -16.79 36.73 -41.10
N TRP A 207 -18.08 37.02 -41.08
CA TRP A 207 -18.67 38.28 -41.46
C TRP A 207 -19.08 39.07 -40.24
N LYS A 208 -18.90 40.38 -40.28
CA LYS A 208 -19.63 41.30 -39.42
C LYS A 208 -21.02 41.46 -40.03
N ALA A 209 -22.06 41.16 -39.25
CA ALA A 209 -23.43 41.38 -39.64
C ALA A 209 -24.14 42.25 -38.62
N GLN A 210 -25.23 42.89 -39.03
CA GLN A 210 -26.10 43.64 -38.14
C GLN A 210 -27.41 42.87 -37.98
N LEU A 211 -27.75 42.57 -36.73
CA LEU A 211 -29.02 41.97 -36.35
C LEU A 211 -29.73 42.97 -35.42
N LEU A 212 -30.89 43.46 -35.84
CA LEU A 212 -31.59 44.57 -35.21
C LEU A 212 -30.72 45.84 -35.13
N ASN A 213 -30.18 46.16 -33.95
CA ASN A 213 -29.32 47.32 -33.69
C ASN A 213 -27.95 46.91 -33.12
N GLU A 214 -27.63 45.61 -33.14
CA GLU A 214 -26.39 45.07 -32.61
C GLU A 214 -25.50 44.51 -33.72
N TYR A 215 -24.20 44.65 -33.52
CA TYR A 215 -23.20 44.05 -34.40
C TYR A 215 -22.86 42.65 -33.91
N VAL A 216 -23.04 41.67 -34.79
CA VAL A 216 -22.78 40.25 -34.52
C VAL A 216 -21.77 39.69 -35.51
N ALA A 217 -21.02 38.67 -35.09
CA ALA A 217 -20.11 37.93 -35.95
C ALA A 217 -20.79 36.65 -36.47
N VAL A 218 -20.83 36.46 -37.79
CA VAL A 218 -21.46 35.31 -38.43
C VAL A 218 -20.39 34.48 -39.14
N LYS A 219 -20.25 33.22 -38.74
CA LYS A 219 -19.33 32.28 -39.38
C LYS A 219 -20.08 31.47 -40.44
N ILE A 220 -19.68 31.64 -41.69
CA ILE A 220 -20.26 30.96 -42.84
C ILE A 220 -19.29 29.86 -43.29
N PHE A 221 -19.81 28.64 -43.39
CA PHE A 221 -19.07 27.48 -43.89
C PHE A 221 -19.32 27.30 -45.40
N PRO A 222 -18.31 26.93 -46.20
CA PRO A 222 -18.50 26.64 -47.61
C PRO A 222 -19.40 25.41 -47.79
N VAL A 223 -20.42 25.52 -48.65
CA VAL A 223 -21.31 24.41 -48.98
C VAL A 223 -20.55 23.38 -49.82
N GLN A 224 -20.42 22.16 -49.32
CA GLN A 224 -19.87 21.04 -50.08
C GLN A 224 -20.96 20.49 -51.00
N VAL A 225 -20.94 20.88 -52.28
CA VAL A 225 -21.81 20.28 -53.28
C VAL A 225 -21.23 18.91 -53.64
N TYR A 226 -21.82 17.83 -53.10
CA TYR A 226 -21.46 16.47 -53.51
C TYR A 226 -21.90 16.26 -54.96
N LYS A 227 -20.93 16.15 -55.86
CA LYS A 227 -21.13 15.76 -57.27
C LYS A 227 -21.54 14.28 -57.28
N GLN A 228 -22.79 14.01 -57.67
CA GLN A 228 -23.31 12.65 -57.82
C GLN A 228 -22.74 12.05 -59.11
N SER A 229 -21.75 11.18 -58.97
CA SER A 229 -21.14 10.43 -60.07
C SER A 229 -21.96 9.17 -60.37
N ASN A 230 -22.46 9.11 -61.60
CA ASN A 230 -23.13 8.02 -62.33
C ASN A 230 -23.01 6.59 -61.77
N MET A 231 -24.16 5.97 -61.58
CA MET A 231 -24.36 4.52 -61.51
C MET A 231 -24.35 3.97 -62.94
N VAL A 232 -23.35 3.14 -63.26
CA VAL A 232 -23.40 2.19 -64.39
C VAL A 232 -23.25 0.80 -63.78
N LEU A 233 -24.37 0.09 -63.70
CA LEU A 233 -24.57 -1.31 -64.09
C LEU A 233 -26.08 -1.58 -64.06
#